data_AF-A0A819ZBK7-F1
#
_entry.id   AF-A0A819ZBK7-F1
#
_cell.length_a   1.000
_cell.length_b   1.000
_cell.length_c   1.000
_cell.angle_alpha   90.00
_cell.angle_beta   90.00
_cell.angle_gamma   90.00
#
_symmetry.space_group_name_H-M   'P 1'
#
loop_
_entity.id
_entity.type
_entity.pdbx_description
1 polymer ?
#
loop_
_entity_poly.entity_id
_entity_poly.type
_entity_poly.pdbx_seq_one_letter_code
_entity_poly.pdbx_strand_id
1 'polypeptide(L)' 'VQLFCQNNQTAVTVAGTGTSGSSATQLYGPRGIAFDSSMNMYVSDANNHRVQKYLKL' A
#
# COMPACT_ATOMS: atom_id res chain seq x y z
N VAL A 1 -2.71 -2.50 -2.51
CA VAL A 1 -1.64 -2.09 -3.46
C VAL A 1 -0.94 -3.34 -3.93
N GLN A 2 -0.82 -3.51 -5.25
CA GLN A 2 -0.21 -4.69 -5.86
C GLN A 2 0.94 -4.26 -6.78
N LEU A 3 2.01 -5.03 -6.78
CA LEU A 3 3.12 -4.93 -7.74
C LEU A 3 3.01 -6.10 -8.71
N PHE A 4 2.96 -5.82 -10.01
CA PHE A 4 2.86 -6.83 -11.07
C PHE A 4 4.23 -7.04 -11.73
N CYS A 5 4.62 -8.28 -11.97
CA CYS A 5 5.78 -8.59 -12.81
C CYS A 5 5.46 -8.31 -14.29
N GLN A 6 6.50 -8.15 -15.13
CA GLN A 6 6.43 -7.69 -16.54
C GLN A 6 5.34 -8.35 -17.42
N ASN A 7 4.84 -9.54 -17.06
CA ASN A 7 3.84 -10.28 -17.84
C ASN A 7 2.43 -10.27 -17.22
N ASN A 8 2.18 -9.49 -16.16
CA ASN A 8 0.88 -9.27 -15.52
C ASN A 8 0.13 -10.53 -15.02
N GLN A 9 0.77 -11.70 -15.02
CA GLN A 9 0.17 -12.98 -14.57
C GLN A 9 0.36 -13.25 -13.08
N THR A 10 1.29 -12.55 -12.43
CA THR A 10 1.55 -12.70 -11.00
C THR A 10 1.70 -11.31 -10.37
N ALA A 11 0.92 -11.08 -9.32
CA ALA A 11 0.94 -9.85 -8.54
C ALA A 11 1.27 -10.17 -7.09
N VAL A 12 2.09 -9.33 -6.47
CA VAL A 12 2.36 -9.39 -5.04
C VAL A 12 1.61 -8.25 -4.37
N THR A 13 0.79 -8.58 -3.37
CA THR A 13 0.19 -7.57 -2.50
C THR A 13 1.28 -6.99 -1.61
N VAL A 14 1.56 -5.70 -1.77
CA VAL A 14 2.63 -4.99 -1.04
C VAL A 14 2.08 -4.06 0.06
N ALA A 15 0.78 -3.78 0.06
CA ALA A 15 0.08 -3.08 1.14
C ALA A 15 -1.43 -3.33 1.06
N GLY A 16 -2.09 -3.29 2.23
CA GLY A 16 -3.50 -3.65 2.36
C GLY A 16 -3.71 -5.16 2.44
N THR A 17 -4.96 -5.57 2.70
CA THR A 17 -5.35 -6.99 2.78
C THR A 17 -6.18 -7.47 1.59
N GLY A 18 -6.38 -6.61 0.58
CA GLY A 18 -7.30 -6.89 -0.54
C GLY A 18 -8.77 -6.54 -0.25
N THR A 19 -9.11 -6.25 1.02
CA THR A 19 -10.44 -5.79 1.42
C THR A 19 -10.38 -4.34 1.89
N SER A 20 -11.32 -3.52 1.43
CA SER A 20 -11.46 -2.13 1.86
C SER A 20 -11.81 -2.05 3.35
N GLY A 21 -11.19 -1.12 4.09
CA GLY A 21 -11.53 -0.88 5.50
C GLY A 21 -10.56 0.06 6.21
N SER A 22 -10.81 0.28 7.51
CA SER A 22 -10.09 1.23 8.34
C SER A 22 -9.13 0.59 9.36
N SER A 23 -9.10 -0.74 9.44
CA SER A 23 -8.17 -1.47 10.33
C SER A 23 -6.71 -1.13 10.02
N ALA A 24 -5.80 -1.36 10.97
CA ALA A 24 -4.39 -1.00 10.85
C ALA A 24 -3.65 -1.60 9.64
N THR A 25 -4.18 -2.67 9.04
CA THR A 25 -3.62 -3.32 7.85
C THR A 25 -4.46 -3.14 6.60
N GLN A 26 -5.64 -2.52 6.71
CA GLN A 26 -6.55 -2.27 5.60
C GLN A 26 -6.32 -0.89 4.98
N LEU A 27 -6.82 -0.70 3.76
CA LEU A 27 -6.80 0.58 3.06
C LEU A 27 -8.22 0.93 2.63
N TYR A 28 -8.54 2.22 2.58
CA TYR A 28 -9.79 2.76 2.04
C TYR A 28 -9.51 4.01 1.20
N GLY A 29 -9.66 3.85 -0.12
CA GLY A 29 -9.39 4.92 -1.09
C GLY A 29 -7.95 5.44 -1.08
N PRO A 30 -6.92 4.59 -1.20
CA PRO A 30 -5.54 5.06 -1.29
C PRO A 30 -5.31 5.85 -2.60
N ARG A 31 -4.63 6.99 -2.55
CA ARG A 31 -4.48 7.91 -3.70
C ARG A 31 -3.07 8.10 -4.21
N GLY A 32 -2.06 7.82 -3.40
CA GLY A 32 -0.67 8.09 -3.74
C GLY A 32 0.29 7.28 -2.89
N ILE A 33 1.46 6.99 -3.48
CA ILE A 33 2.56 6.24 -2.88
C ILE A 33 3.85 7.05 -2.96
N ALA A 34 4.69 6.93 -1.93
CA ALA A 34 6.04 7.49 -1.90
C ALA A 34 6.99 6.54 -1.18
N PHE A 35 8.29 6.65 -1.45
CA PHE A 35 9.33 5.87 -0.79
C PHE A 35 10.36 6.81 -0.15
N ASP A 36 10.87 6.44 1.03
CA ASP A 36 12.04 7.09 1.62
C ASP A 36 13.35 6.45 1.14
N SER A 37 14.51 7.02 1.53
CA SER A 37 15.84 6.51 1.18
C SER A 37 16.14 5.12 1.75
N SER A 38 15.42 4.71 2.79
CA SER A 38 15.49 3.36 3.38
C SER A 38 14.50 2.39 2.71
N MET A 39 13.87 2.81 1.62
CA MET A 39 12.85 2.08 0.87
C MET A 39 11.62 1.69 1.71
N ASN A 40 11.31 2.41 2.79
CA ASN A 40 9.99 2.29 3.41
C ASN A 40 8.94 2.92 2.50
N MET A 41 7.78 2.27 2.38
CA MET A 41 6.69 2.74 1.56
C MET A 41 5.68 3.52 2.39
N TYR A 42 5.21 4.64 1.86
CA TYR A 42 4.19 5.48 2.45
C TYR A 42 2.98 5.50 1.52
N VAL A 43 1.80 5.18 2.05
CA VAL A 43 0.54 5.17 1.30
C VAL A 43 -0.39 6.22 1.88
N SER A 44 -0.83 7.16 1.06
CA SER A 44 -1.90 8.11 1.43
C SER A 44 -3.25 7.41 1.36
N ASP A 45 -3.79 7.06 2.52
CA ASP A 45 -5.03 6.30 2.71
C ASP A 45 -6.20 7.27 2.89
N ALA A 46 -6.58 7.93 1.79
CA ALA A 46 -7.24 9.23 1.81
C ALA A 46 -8.64 9.20 2.45
N ASN A 47 -9.43 8.15 2.24
CA ASN A 47 -10.78 8.07 2.82
C ASN A 47 -10.74 7.63 4.30
N ASN A 48 -9.60 7.12 4.78
CA ASN A 48 -9.34 6.92 6.21
C ASN A 48 -8.65 8.15 6.85
N HIS A 49 -8.42 9.23 6.10
CA HIS A 49 -7.77 10.45 6.56
C HIS A 49 -6.39 10.21 7.23
N ARG A 50 -5.60 9.28 6.69
CA ARG A 50 -4.29 8.92 7.25
C ARG A 50 -3.21 8.65 6.20
N VAL A 51 -1.97 8.54 6.66
CA VAL A 51 -0.85 7.99 5.90
C VAL A 51 -0.37 6.73 6.63
N GLN A 52 -0.20 5.63 5.91
CA GLN A 52 0.35 4.38 6.45
C GLN A 52 1.78 4.18 5.97
N LYS A 53 2.68 3.84 6.90
CA LYS A 53 4.08 3.48 6.62
C LYS A 53 4.24 1.97 6.68
N TYR A 54 4.82 1.39 5.63
CA TYR A 54 5.19 -0.01 5.53
C TYR A 54 6.72 -0.10 5.54
N LEU A 55 7.25 -0.84 6.51
CA LEU A 55 8.68 -1.01 6.67
C LEU A 55 9.20 -1.98 5.60
N LYS A 56 10.35 -1.63 5.02
CA LYS A 56 11.15 -2.63 4.32
C LYS A 56 11.84 -3.47 5.40
N LEU A 57 11.51 -4.77 5.46
CA LEU A 57 12.27 -5.74 6.26
C LEU A 57 13.64 -6.01 5.61
#